data_AF-A0A256XD97-F1
#
_entry.id   AF-A0A256XD97-F1
#
_cell.length_a   1.000
_cell.length_b   1.000
_cell.length_c   1.000
_cell.angle_alpha   90.00
_cell.angle_beta   90.00
_cell.angle_gamma   90.00
#
_symmetry.space_group_name_H-M   'P 1'
#
loop_
_entity.id
_entity.type
_entity.pdbx_description
1 polymer ?
#
loop_
_entity_poly.entity_id
_entity_poly.type
_entity_poly.pdbx_seq_one_letter_code
_entity_poly.pdbx_strand_id
1 'polypeptide(L)'
;MSIVDIIVKYRRKLVEFEKKYLRINDQRTLPLISLRGSITSSNETGRVGVIAEYKRASPKGIINLELRPEEYVCRVKSYVCGFSVLTEPFWFLGNYTYLVLIKELSNLPILLKDFIIDTWQVDLAS
;
A
#
# COMPACT_ATOMS: atom_id res chain seq x y z
N MET A 1 11.25 -17.78 -17.47
CA MET A 1 11.09 -17.05 -16.19
C MET A 1 10.44 -15.71 -16.49
N SER A 2 9.27 -15.44 -15.92
CA SER A 2 8.50 -14.20 -16.11
C SER A 2 9.01 -13.07 -15.20
N ILE A 3 8.58 -11.83 -15.47
CA ILE A 3 8.87 -10.69 -14.58
C ILE A 3 8.31 -10.91 -13.17
N VAL A 4 7.14 -11.56 -13.05
CA VAL A 4 6.53 -11.89 -11.76
C VAL A 4 7.39 -12.89 -11.00
N ASP A 5 7.94 -13.91 -11.68
CA ASP A 5 8.83 -14.89 -11.04
C ASP A 5 10.09 -14.21 -10.48
N ILE A 6 10.63 -13.24 -11.21
CA ILE A 6 11.79 -12.45 -10.77
C ILE A 6 11.43 -11.65 -9.52
N ILE A 7 10.32 -10.90 -9.54
CA ILE A 7 9.90 -10.08 -8.39
C ILE A 7 9.68 -10.95 -7.16
N VAL A 8 8.92 -12.04 -7.29
CA VAL A 8 8.65 -12.97 -6.19
C VAL A 8 9.93 -13.58 -5.61
N LYS A 9 10.90 -13.95 -6.46
CA LYS A 9 12.19 -14.50 -6.03
C LYS A 9 12.97 -13.51 -5.16
N TYR A 10 13.02 -12.24 -5.54
CA TYR A 10 13.71 -11.21 -4.75
C TYR A 10 12.91 -10.83 -3.50
N ARG A 11 11.59 -10.68 -3.62
CA ARG A 11 10.73 -10.37 -2.48
C ARG A 11 10.87 -11.43 -1.39
N ARG A 12 11.00 -12.71 -1.74
CA ARG A 12 11.25 -13.79 -0.76
C ARG A 12 12.53 -13.58 0.03
N LYS A 13 13.64 -13.24 -0.65
CA LYS A 13 14.90 -12.95 0.03
C LYS A 13 14.79 -11.73 0.94
N LEU A 14 14.08 -10.70 0.47
CA LEU A 14 13.91 -9.46 1.22
C LEU A 14 13.00 -9.65 2.44
N VAL A 15 11.89 -10.37 2.34
CA VAL A 15 11.03 -10.71 3.48
C VAL A 15 11.80 -11.47 4.56
N GLU A 16 12.62 -12.45 4.18
CA GLU A 16 13.47 -13.17 5.13
C GLU A 16 14.53 -12.29 5.81
N PHE A 17 14.98 -11.23 5.13
CA PHE A 17 15.82 -10.21 5.73
C PHE A 17 15.01 -9.30 6.66
N GLU A 18 13.89 -8.76 6.20
CA GLU A 18 13.00 -7.86 6.94
C GLU A 18 12.54 -8.48 8.26
N LYS A 19 12.12 -9.76 8.27
CA LYS A 19 11.74 -10.51 9.48
C LYS A 19 12.78 -10.49 10.59
N LYS A 20 14.07 -10.38 10.26
CA LYS A 20 15.16 -10.36 11.25
C LYS A 20 15.29 -9.01 11.96
N TYR A 21 14.82 -7.93 11.34
CA TYR A 21 15.07 -6.56 11.81
C TYR A 21 13.79 -5.79 12.15
N LEU A 22 12.67 -6.13 11.50
CA LEU A 22 11.38 -5.51 11.74
C LEU A 22 10.61 -6.33 12.77
N ARG A 23 10.27 -5.69 13.89
CA ARG A 23 9.38 -6.25 14.91
C ARG A 23 7.95 -5.90 14.56
N ILE A 24 7.08 -6.90 14.52
CA ILE A 24 5.64 -6.69 14.43
C ILE A 24 5.12 -6.47 15.85
N ASN A 25 4.38 -5.38 16.04
CA ASN A 25 3.62 -5.20 17.27
C ASN A 25 2.21 -5.73 17.01
N ASP A 26 1.90 -6.90 17.56
CA ASP A 26 0.65 -7.62 17.32
C ASP A 26 -0.58 -6.96 18.00
N GLN A 27 -0.34 -5.86 18.74
CA GLN A 27 -1.41 -5.09 19.35
C GLN A 27 -1.99 -4.08 18.35
N ARG A 28 -3.03 -4.50 17.63
CA ARG A 28 -3.92 -3.59 16.91
C ARG A 28 -4.60 -2.64 17.90
N THR A 29 -4.16 -1.39 17.91
CA THR A 29 -4.74 -0.32 18.73
C THR A 29 -5.76 0.53 17.97
N LEU A 30 -5.73 0.47 16.63
CA LEU A 30 -6.57 1.31 15.77
C LEU A 30 -7.80 0.55 15.26
N PRO A 31 -8.94 1.24 15.07
CA PRO A 31 -10.15 0.61 14.56
C PRO A 31 -9.93 0.10 13.13
N LEU A 32 -10.46 -1.10 12.85
CA LEU A 32 -10.40 -1.70 11.52
C LEU A 32 -11.35 -0.93 10.58
N ILE A 33 -10.80 -0.29 9.56
CA ILE A 33 -11.58 0.38 8.51
C ILE A 33 -11.67 -0.55 7.30
N SER A 34 -12.90 -0.96 6.95
CA SER A 34 -13.12 -1.89 5.84
C SER A 34 -13.02 -1.20 4.48
N LEU A 35 -12.00 -1.56 3.69
CA LEU A 35 -11.88 -1.11 2.30
C LEU A 35 -13.08 -1.54 1.46
N ARG A 36 -13.53 -2.80 1.61
CA ARG A 36 -14.74 -3.31 0.95
C ARG A 36 -15.95 -2.47 1.31
N GLY A 37 -16.13 -2.17 2.60
CA GLY A 37 -17.24 -1.34 3.08
C GLY A 37 -17.23 0.06 2.47
N SER A 38 -16.06 0.69 2.38
CA SER A 38 -15.92 2.02 1.77
C SER A 38 -16.25 2.05 0.28
N ILE A 39 -15.85 1.01 -0.47
CA ILE A 39 -16.21 0.84 -1.89
C ILE A 39 -17.72 0.67 -2.04
N THR A 40 -18.32 -0.25 -1.28
CA THR A 40 -19.77 -0.51 -1.33
C THR A 40 -20.56 0.75 -0.99
N SER A 41 -20.21 1.44 0.11
CA SER A 41 -20.89 2.67 0.52
C SER A 41 -20.78 3.77 -0.54
N SER A 42 -19.62 3.92 -1.19
CA SER A 42 -19.48 4.88 -2.30
C SER A 42 -20.45 4.57 -3.43
N ASN A 43 -20.49 3.29 -3.87
CA ASN A 43 -21.38 2.84 -4.95
C ASN A 43 -22.86 3.03 -4.61
N GLU A 44 -23.27 2.77 -3.37
CA GLU A 44 -24.64 2.97 -2.89
C GLU A 44 -25.08 4.44 -2.92
N THR A 45 -24.14 5.38 -2.75
CA THR A 45 -24.40 6.83 -2.88
C THR A 45 -24.38 7.33 -4.34
N GLY A 46 -24.30 6.42 -5.31
CA GLY A 46 -24.22 6.76 -6.74
C GLY A 46 -22.84 7.27 -7.18
N ARG A 47 -21.81 7.15 -6.34
CA ARG A 47 -20.42 7.48 -6.67
C ARG A 47 -19.64 6.22 -7.01
N VAL A 48 -18.69 6.30 -7.94
CA VAL A 48 -17.79 5.15 -8.21
C VAL A 48 -16.81 5.00 -7.05
N GLY A 49 -16.73 3.79 -6.47
CA GLY A 49 -15.75 3.43 -5.44
C GLY A 49 -14.32 3.41 -5.99
N VAL A 50 -13.65 4.55 -6.03
CA VAL A 50 -12.27 4.70 -6.53
C VAL A 50 -11.25 4.45 -5.42
N ILE A 51 -10.23 3.65 -5.70
CA ILE A 51 -9.04 3.48 -4.85
C ILE A 51 -7.86 4.19 -5.51
N ALA A 52 -7.29 5.18 -4.84
CA ALA A 52 -6.13 5.92 -5.34
C ALA A 52 -4.84 5.14 -5.08
N GLU A 53 -4.08 4.80 -6.13
CA GLU A 53 -2.79 4.11 -5.99
C GLU A 53 -1.60 5.08 -5.92
N TYR A 54 -0.91 5.13 -4.77
CA TYR A 54 0.38 5.83 -4.67
C TYR A 54 1.49 4.93 -5.22
N LYS A 55 1.99 5.27 -6.42
CA LYS A 55 2.98 4.49 -7.16
C LYS A 55 4.04 5.40 -7.80
N ARG A 56 5.30 5.18 -7.46
CA ARG A 56 6.45 6.01 -7.91
C ARG A 56 7.15 5.44 -9.13
N ALA A 57 7.18 4.12 -9.27
CA ALA A 57 7.71 3.41 -10.44
C ALA A 57 6.91 2.13 -10.71
N SER A 58 7.26 1.47 -11.82
CA SER A 58 6.81 0.13 -12.16
C SER A 58 7.95 -0.62 -12.87
N PRO A 59 7.80 -1.92 -13.17
CA PRO A 59 8.74 -2.63 -14.04
C PRO A 59 8.96 -1.98 -15.43
N LYS A 60 8.09 -1.05 -15.84
CA LYS A 60 8.23 -0.28 -17.08
C LYS A 60 9.08 1.00 -16.92
N GLY A 61 9.51 1.33 -15.72
CA GLY A 61 10.30 2.52 -15.41
C GLY A 61 9.65 3.44 -14.36
N ILE A 62 10.31 4.57 -14.14
CA ILE A 62 9.91 5.61 -13.21
C ILE A 62 8.65 6.32 -13.72
N ILE A 63 7.71 6.59 -12.81
CA ILE A 63 6.49 7.37 -13.08
C ILE A 63 6.67 8.79 -12.55
N ASN A 64 6.94 8.92 -11.26
CA ASN A 64 7.22 10.21 -10.62
C ASN A 64 7.91 10.00 -9.27
N LEU A 65 9.18 10.41 -9.15
CA LEU A 65 9.92 10.32 -7.89
C LEU A 65 9.72 11.52 -6.97
N GLU A 66 9.34 12.67 -7.54
CA GLU A 66 9.19 13.96 -6.85
C GLU A 66 7.83 14.10 -6.16
N LEU A 67 6.84 13.29 -6.57
CA LEU A 67 5.53 13.29 -5.95
C LEU A 67 5.61 12.75 -4.53
N ARG A 68 5.45 13.64 -3.55
CA ARG A 68 5.44 13.30 -2.12
C ARG A 68 4.07 12.77 -1.67
N PRO A 69 4.01 11.89 -0.65
CA PRO A 69 2.74 11.37 -0.13
C PRO A 69 1.73 12.45 0.27
N GLU A 70 2.19 13.52 0.92
CA GLU A 70 1.38 14.66 1.37
C GLU A 70 0.67 15.35 0.20
N GLU A 71 1.44 15.62 -0.86
CA GLU A 71 0.95 16.24 -2.07
C GLU A 71 -0.05 15.34 -2.79
N TYR A 72 0.24 14.04 -2.86
CA TYR A 72 -0.65 13.07 -3.47
C TYR A 72 -1.99 12.98 -2.73
N VAL A 73 -1.96 12.80 -1.40
CA VAL A 73 -3.17 12.71 -0.58
C VAL A 73 -4.00 13.98 -0.68
N CYS A 74 -3.36 15.16 -0.62
CA CYS A 74 -4.05 16.44 -0.76
C CYS A 74 -4.83 16.54 -2.08
N ARG A 75 -4.24 16.06 -3.19
CA ARG A 75 -4.85 16.11 -4.52
C ARG A 75 -6.04 15.18 -4.70
N VAL A 76 -5.98 13.97 -4.13
CA VAL A 76 -6.92 12.90 -4.50
C VAL A 76 -7.93 12.52 -3.41
N LYS A 77 -7.68 12.86 -2.14
CA LYS A 77 -8.48 12.35 -1.01
C LYS A 77 -9.99 12.64 -1.09
N SER A 78 -10.39 13.73 -1.74
CA SER A 78 -11.81 14.11 -1.89
C SER A 78 -12.56 13.30 -2.94
N TYR A 79 -11.86 12.51 -3.77
CA TYR A 79 -12.42 11.80 -4.92
C TYR A 79 -12.39 10.27 -4.76
N VAL A 80 -11.86 9.78 -3.63
CA VAL A 80 -11.56 8.35 -3.45
C VAL A 80 -12.16 7.82 -2.16
N CYS A 81 -12.42 6.52 -2.15
CA CYS A 81 -12.94 5.80 -1.00
C CYS A 81 -11.84 5.06 -0.24
N GLY A 82 -10.60 5.07 -0.74
CA GLY A 82 -9.47 4.41 -0.13
C GLY A 82 -8.19 4.65 -0.90
N PHE A 83 -7.08 4.22 -0.31
CA PHE A 83 -5.77 4.26 -0.94
C PHE A 83 -5.21 2.86 -1.14
N SER A 84 -4.35 2.73 -2.15
CA SER A 84 -3.47 1.59 -2.34
C SER A 84 -2.04 2.12 -2.39
N VAL A 85 -1.14 1.56 -1.60
CA VAL A 85 0.23 2.10 -1.48
C VAL A 85 1.21 0.98 -1.78
N LEU A 86 2.06 1.20 -2.78
CA LEU A 86 3.09 0.24 -3.14
C LEU A 86 4.19 0.22 -2.07
N THR A 87 4.49 -0.97 -1.55
CA THR A 87 5.57 -1.17 -0.56
C THR A 87 6.77 -1.92 -1.12
N GLU A 88 6.63 -2.52 -2.30
CA GLU A 88 7.71 -3.26 -2.96
C GLU A 88 8.84 -2.27 -3.38
N PRO A 89 10.07 -2.44 -2.85
CA PRO A 89 11.09 -1.39 -2.97
C PRO A 89 11.93 -1.44 -4.25
N PHE A 90 12.00 -2.56 -4.98
CA PHE A 90 12.94 -2.69 -6.10
C PHE A 90 12.36 -2.30 -7.46
N TRP A 91 11.13 -2.73 -7.76
CA TRP A 91 10.46 -2.46 -9.03
C TRP A 91 9.44 -1.33 -8.96
N PHE A 92 8.82 -1.14 -7.79
CA PHE A 92 7.82 -0.07 -7.60
C PHE A 92 8.36 1.13 -6.85
N LEU A 93 9.58 1.02 -6.29
CA LEU A 93 10.23 2.04 -5.44
C LEU A 93 9.32 2.46 -4.27
N GLY A 94 8.59 1.48 -3.76
CA GLY A 94 7.69 1.57 -2.62
C GLY A 94 8.43 1.52 -1.28
N ASN A 95 7.70 1.82 -0.21
CA ASN A 95 8.21 1.78 1.16
C ASN A 95 7.05 1.72 2.17
N TYR A 96 7.20 0.96 3.26
CA TYR A 96 6.24 0.94 4.36
C TYR A 96 6.03 2.31 5.02
N THR A 97 7.02 3.20 5.04
CA THR A 97 6.88 4.57 5.54
C THR A 97 5.81 5.37 4.77
N TYR A 98 5.62 5.11 3.46
CA TYR A 98 4.56 5.79 2.71
C TYR A 98 3.16 5.37 3.17
N LEU A 99 2.98 4.13 3.63
CA LEU A 99 1.71 3.70 4.24
C LEU A 99 1.43 4.52 5.51
N VAL A 100 2.44 4.65 6.39
CA VAL A 100 2.31 5.40 7.64
C VAL A 100 1.94 6.85 7.37
N LEU A 101 2.66 7.52 6.47
CA LEU A 101 2.38 8.91 6.09
C LEU A 101 0.98 9.07 5.52
N ILE A 102 0.56 8.22 4.57
CA ILE A 102 -0.79 8.32 3.98
C ILE A 102 -1.90 8.04 5.01
N LYS A 103 -1.63 7.15 5.99
CA LYS A 103 -2.53 6.87 7.11
C LYS A 103 -2.70 8.05 8.05
N GLU A 104 -1.62 8.78 8.33
CA GLU A 104 -1.67 9.98 9.15
C GLU A 104 -2.40 11.15 8.45
N LEU A 105 -2.36 11.18 7.12
CA LEU A 105 -2.97 12.24 6.31
C LEU A 105 -4.44 11.98 5.92
N SER A 106 -4.97 10.77 6.15
CA SER A 106 -6.32 10.40 5.75
C SER A 106 -6.99 9.38 6.68
N ASN A 107 -8.29 9.56 6.90
CA ASN A 107 -9.12 8.60 7.66
C ASN A 107 -9.74 7.52 6.76
N LEU A 108 -9.22 7.34 5.54
CA LEU A 108 -9.72 6.36 4.57
C LEU A 108 -9.00 5.03 4.73
N PRO A 109 -9.62 3.89 4.36
CA PRO A 109 -8.96 2.60 4.37
C PRO A 109 -7.77 2.58 3.39
N ILE A 110 -6.69 1.90 3.79
CA ILE A 110 -5.44 1.81 3.03
C ILE A 110 -5.10 0.34 2.78
N LEU A 111 -4.83 0.02 1.51
CA LEU A 111 -4.34 -1.27 1.06
C LEU A 111 -2.81 -1.24 0.94
N LEU A 112 -2.14 -2.11 1.68
CA LEU A 112 -0.74 -2.48 1.42
C LEU A 112 -0.68 -3.26 0.11
N LYS A 113 -0.08 -2.65 -0.92
CA LYS A 113 0.04 -3.24 -2.26
C LYS A 113 1.45 -3.77 -2.44
N ASP A 114 1.59 -5.09 -2.43
CA ASP A 114 2.86 -5.78 -2.57
C ASP A 114 2.63 -7.20 -3.11
N PHE A 115 3.72 -7.92 -3.37
CA PHE A 115 3.73 -9.35 -3.57
C PHE A 115 3.74 -10.02 -2.19
N ILE A 116 2.57 -10.41 -1.72
CA ILE A 116 2.37 -11.13 -0.45
C ILE A 116 2.71 -12.59 -0.66
N ILE A 117 3.79 -13.04 -0.04
CA ILE A 117 4.35 -14.40 -0.17
C ILE A 117 4.55 -15.08 1.18
N ASP A 118 4.32 -14.36 2.26
CA ASP A 118 4.49 -14.82 3.63
C ASP A 118 3.44 -14.16 4.55
N THR A 119 2.94 -14.90 5.54
CA THR A 119 1.93 -14.40 6.49
C THR A 119 2.44 -13.26 7.34
N TRP A 120 3.75 -13.20 7.60
CA TRP A 120 4.38 -12.07 8.29
C TRP A 120 4.08 -10.72 7.60
N GLN A 121 3.94 -10.69 6.27
CA GLN A 121 3.57 -9.46 5.56
C GLN A 121 2.11 -9.05 5.83
N VAL A 122 1.22 -10.01 6.10
CA VAL A 122 -0.17 -9.74 6.50
C VAL A 122 -0.19 -9.18 7.92
N ASP A 123 0.61 -9.76 8.82
CA ASP A 123 0.75 -9.28 10.19
C ASP A 123 1.37 -7.86 10.22
N LEU A 124 2.30 -7.55 9.32
CA LEU A 124 2.87 -6.20 9.17
C LEU A 124 1.84 -5.15 8.72
N ALA A 125 0.81 -5.56 7.99
CA ALA A 125 -0.26 -4.67 7.53
C ALA A 125 -1.32 -4.39 8.62
N SER A 126 -1.17 -4.99 9.80
CA SER A 126 -2.18 -4.99 10.86
C SER A 126 -2.22 -3.72 11.68
#